data_AF-A0A819JKL6-F1
#
_entry.id   AF-A0A819JKL6-F1
#
_cell.length_a   1.000
_cell.length_b   1.000
_cell.length_c   1.000
_cell.angle_alpha   90.00
_cell.angle_beta   90.00
_cell.angle_gamma   90.00
#
_symmetry.space_group_name_H-M   'P 1'
#
loop_
_entity.id
_entity.type
_entity.pdbx_description
1 polymer ?
#
loop_
_entity_poly.entity_id
_entity_poly.type
_entity_poly.pdbx_seq_one_letter_code
_entity_poly.pdbx_strand_id
1 'polypeptide(L)'
;MQFTVDNTKRTRWDELKEIVKIVLEISTIFDQNGVDIYFLNRPPLLKVIDPREIDEVLEHPPEGYSNLARALEYIFGLNIAQPNREKKMLVFVATDAEATNADDMSDLTTLENVMWNKRDAETTHVMFLLCNDSEASVKLLSKWDREMDHVDLLDDFLTEKDKVRKQHGQEYPFNYGEYIMKAILGAIDEEFDSLGEYDE
;
A
#
# COMPACT_ATOMS: atom_id res chain seq x y z
N MET A 1 3.72 6.72 -22.32
CA MET A 1 4.99 7.47 -22.20
C MET A 1 5.84 6.70 -21.19
N GLN A 2 7.01 6.20 -21.57
CA GLN A 2 7.83 5.32 -20.71
C GLN A 2 8.57 6.19 -19.70
N PHE A 3 8.05 6.27 -18.48
CA PHE A 3 8.78 6.85 -17.34
C PHE A 3 9.70 5.76 -16.81
N THR A 4 10.99 5.91 -17.03
CA THR A 4 12.02 5.06 -16.41
C THR A 4 12.09 5.41 -14.93
N VAL A 5 11.88 4.42 -14.06
CA VAL A 5 12.13 4.55 -12.63
C VAL A 5 13.52 4.00 -12.30
N ASP A 6 14.23 4.64 -11.38
CA ASP A 6 15.54 4.20 -10.85
C ASP A 6 16.67 4.03 -11.88
N ASN A 7 16.64 4.79 -12.98
CA ASN A 7 17.56 4.64 -14.12
C ASN A 7 17.53 3.24 -14.77
N THR A 8 16.47 2.47 -14.53
CA THR A 8 16.24 1.17 -15.16
C THR A 8 15.22 1.30 -16.31
N LYS A 9 15.03 0.23 -17.07
CA LYS A 9 13.95 0.15 -18.08
C LYS A 9 12.59 -0.22 -17.46
N ARG A 10 12.51 -0.40 -16.14
CA ARG A 10 11.28 -0.77 -15.44
C ARG A 10 10.36 0.44 -15.38
N THR A 11 9.07 0.15 -15.51
CA THR A 11 7.98 1.10 -15.25
C THR A 11 7.56 1.02 -13.79
N ARG A 12 6.83 2.03 -13.30
CA ARG A 12 6.16 1.98 -11.98
C ARG A 12 5.29 0.75 -11.80
N TRP A 13 4.63 0.33 -12.89
CA TRP A 13 3.86 -0.91 -12.90
C TRP A 13 4.74 -2.14 -12.67
N ASP A 14 5.96 -2.18 -13.20
CA ASP A 14 6.88 -3.30 -12.98
C ASP A 14 7.36 -3.40 -11.54
N GLU A 15 7.61 -2.25 -10.89
CA GLU A 15 7.98 -2.19 -9.47
C GLU A 15 6.81 -2.60 -8.57
N LEU A 16 5.62 -2.09 -8.85
CA LEU A 16 4.40 -2.47 -8.14
C LEU A 16 4.17 -3.98 -8.20
N LYS A 17 4.26 -4.58 -9.40
CA LYS A 17 4.13 -6.04 -9.58
C LYS A 17 5.17 -6.79 -8.75
N GLU A 18 6.42 -6.34 -8.74
CA GLU A 18 7.51 -6.99 -7.99
C GLU A 18 7.23 -6.95 -6.49
N ILE A 19 6.90 -5.77 -5.94
CA ILE A 19 6.62 -5.61 -4.51
C ILE A 19 5.40 -6.42 -4.10
N VAL A 20 4.28 -6.34 -4.85
CA VAL A 20 3.06 -7.10 -4.55
C VAL A 20 3.32 -8.60 -4.52
N LYS A 21 4.13 -9.13 -5.46
CA LYS A 21 4.48 -10.55 -5.48
C LYS A 21 5.30 -10.96 -4.25
N ILE A 22 6.26 -10.14 -3.85
CA ILE A 22 7.10 -10.40 -2.67
C ILE A 22 6.26 -10.33 -1.39
N VAL A 23 5.42 -9.30 -1.25
CA VAL A 23 4.50 -9.15 -0.11
C VAL A 23 3.60 -10.37 -0.02
N LEU A 24 3.00 -10.81 -1.14
CA LEU A 24 2.17 -12.01 -1.20
C LEU A 24 2.93 -13.28 -0.78
N GLU A 25 4.16 -13.47 -1.29
CA GLU A 25 4.99 -14.61 -0.93
C GLU A 25 5.29 -14.64 0.57
N ILE A 26 5.60 -13.50 1.18
CA ILE A 26 5.87 -13.41 2.60
C ILE A 26 4.58 -13.58 3.41
N SER A 27 3.49 -12.90 3.04
CA SER A 27 2.21 -12.97 3.76
C SER A 27 1.64 -14.38 3.82
N THR A 28 1.78 -15.18 2.76
CA THR A 28 1.27 -16.57 2.71
C THR A 28 2.05 -17.54 3.60
N ILE A 29 3.27 -17.18 4.04
CA ILE A 29 4.00 -17.92 5.08
C ILE A 29 3.30 -17.76 6.44
N PHE A 30 2.74 -16.58 6.72
CA PHE A 30 2.09 -16.25 7.99
C PHE A 30 0.59 -16.56 8.00
N ASP A 31 -0.09 -16.47 6.85
CA ASP A 31 -1.49 -16.86 6.71
C ASP A 31 -1.73 -17.93 5.64
N GLN A 32 -1.90 -19.16 6.11
CA GLN A 32 -2.20 -20.32 5.26
C GLN A 32 -3.60 -20.28 4.63
N ASN A 33 -4.47 -19.33 5.02
CA ASN A 33 -5.78 -19.15 4.36
C ASN A 33 -5.65 -18.40 3.03
N GLY A 34 -4.47 -17.85 2.73
CA GLY A 34 -4.20 -17.04 1.55
C GLY A 34 -4.49 -15.56 1.75
N VAL A 35 -4.22 -14.78 0.70
CA VAL A 35 -4.42 -13.33 0.65
C VAL A 35 -5.49 -13.00 -0.39
N ASP A 36 -6.39 -12.08 -0.05
CA ASP A 36 -7.37 -11.54 -0.99
C ASP A 36 -6.78 -10.32 -1.71
N ILE A 37 -6.90 -10.29 -3.03
CA ILE A 37 -6.39 -9.21 -3.89
C ILE A 37 -7.58 -8.55 -4.56
N TYR A 38 -7.83 -7.31 -4.16
CA TYR A 38 -8.87 -6.46 -4.72
C TYR A 38 -8.28 -5.53 -5.77
N PHE A 39 -8.84 -5.57 -6.97
CA PHE A 39 -8.55 -4.60 -8.01
C PHE A 39 -9.67 -3.57 -8.08
N LEU A 40 -9.35 -2.33 -8.45
CA LEU A 40 -10.35 -1.27 -8.52
C LEU A 40 -11.39 -1.50 -9.64
N ASN A 41 -10.94 -1.97 -10.81
CA ASN A 41 -11.75 -2.03 -12.02
C ASN A 41 -11.90 -3.45 -12.62
N ARG A 42 -11.59 -4.50 -11.84
CA ARG A 42 -11.77 -5.89 -12.27
C ARG A 42 -12.11 -6.81 -11.08
N PRO A 43 -12.64 -8.02 -11.33
CA PRO A 43 -13.00 -8.95 -10.25
C PRO A 43 -11.80 -9.28 -9.33
N PRO A 44 -12.02 -9.47 -8.02
CA PRO A 44 -10.95 -9.80 -7.09
C PRO A 44 -10.46 -11.25 -7.27
N LEU A 45 -9.22 -11.50 -6.85
CA LEU A 45 -8.70 -12.85 -6.62
C LEU A 45 -8.74 -13.11 -5.13
N LEU A 46 -9.37 -14.20 -4.70
CA LEU A 46 -9.56 -14.48 -3.27
C LEU A 46 -8.72 -15.69 -2.87
N LYS A 47 -8.18 -15.66 -1.65
CA LYS A 47 -7.42 -16.74 -1.03
C LYS A 47 -6.24 -17.20 -1.88
N VAL A 48 -5.52 -16.24 -2.46
CA VAL A 48 -4.32 -16.50 -3.24
C VAL A 48 -3.24 -17.03 -2.30
N ILE A 49 -2.70 -18.20 -2.60
CA ILE A 49 -1.63 -18.84 -1.82
C ILE A 49 -0.33 -18.87 -2.62
N ASP A 50 -0.42 -19.09 -3.92
CA ASP A 50 0.75 -19.14 -4.78
C ASP A 50 0.91 -17.80 -5.53
N PRO A 51 2.03 -17.07 -5.33
CA PRO A 51 2.28 -15.81 -6.03
C PRO A 51 2.31 -15.91 -7.56
N ARG A 52 2.37 -17.11 -8.14
CA ARG A 52 2.26 -17.32 -9.59
C ARG A 52 0.83 -17.19 -10.11
N GLU A 53 -0.19 -17.32 -9.24
CA GLU A 53 -1.60 -17.19 -9.62
C GLU A 53 -1.96 -15.79 -10.12
N ILE A 54 -1.15 -14.79 -9.77
CA ILE A 54 -1.41 -13.39 -10.14
C ILE A 54 -0.67 -12.95 -11.39
N ASP A 55 0.22 -13.80 -11.95
CA ASP A 55 1.06 -13.44 -13.09
C ASP A 55 0.22 -13.06 -14.32
N GLU A 56 -0.72 -13.92 -14.73
CA GLU A 56 -1.61 -13.67 -15.87
C GLU A 56 -2.47 -12.40 -15.67
N VAL A 57 -2.90 -12.16 -14.43
CA VAL A 57 -3.76 -11.02 -14.10
C VAL A 57 -2.95 -9.71 -14.08
N LEU A 58 -1.67 -9.76 -13.70
CA LEU A 58 -0.77 -8.61 -13.70
C LEU A 58 -0.14 -8.32 -15.08
N GLU A 59 -0.22 -9.25 -16.05
CA GLU A 59 0.14 -8.97 -17.44
C GLU A 59 -0.77 -7.92 -18.07
N HIS A 60 -2.03 -7.85 -17.61
CA HIS A 60 -3.00 -6.84 -18.02
C HIS A 60 -2.81 -5.58 -17.15
N PRO A 61 -2.37 -4.45 -17.73
CA PRO A 61 -2.19 -3.22 -17.00
C PRO A 61 -3.52 -2.73 -16.42
N PRO A 62 -3.48 -1.91 -15.34
CA PRO A 62 -4.69 -1.29 -14.81
C PRO A 62 -5.33 -0.37 -15.86
N GLU A 63 -6.65 -0.35 -15.88
CA GLU A 63 -7.48 0.51 -16.73
C GLU A 63 -8.64 1.09 -15.92
N GLY A 64 -9.20 2.22 -16.36
CA GLY A 64 -10.33 2.87 -15.69
C GLY A 64 -9.92 3.91 -14.65
N TYR A 65 -10.86 4.22 -13.74
CA TYR A 65 -10.72 5.27 -12.73
C TYR A 65 -10.19 4.72 -11.40
N SER A 66 -9.68 5.60 -10.54
CA SER A 66 -9.05 5.23 -9.27
C SER A 66 -10.05 5.27 -8.11
N ASN A 67 -11.10 4.45 -8.18
CA ASN A 67 -12.18 4.43 -7.18
C ASN A 67 -11.80 3.71 -5.88
N LEU A 68 -10.70 4.18 -5.27
CA LEU A 68 -10.11 3.62 -4.06
C LEU A 68 -11.03 3.75 -2.86
N ALA A 69 -11.76 4.86 -2.73
CA ALA A 69 -12.68 5.09 -1.62
C ALA A 69 -13.75 4.00 -1.54
N ARG A 70 -14.36 3.65 -2.69
CA ARG A 70 -15.35 2.57 -2.77
C ARG A 70 -14.75 1.21 -2.47
N ALA A 71 -13.54 0.93 -2.96
CA ALA A 71 -12.87 -0.35 -2.72
C ALA A 71 -12.57 -0.53 -1.22
N LEU A 72 -12.03 0.50 -0.56
CA LEU A 72 -11.75 0.46 0.88
C LEU A 72 -13.02 0.40 1.71
N GLU A 73 -14.08 1.16 1.36
CA GLU A 73 -15.36 1.07 2.07
C GLU A 73 -15.93 -0.35 2.02
N TYR A 74 -15.82 -1.02 0.87
CA TYR A 74 -16.21 -2.41 0.74
C TYR A 74 -15.36 -3.34 1.61
N ILE A 75 -14.03 -3.20 1.56
CA ILE A 75 -13.08 -4.04 2.31
C ILE A 75 -13.29 -3.89 3.83
N PHE A 76 -13.45 -2.65 4.32
CA PHE A 76 -13.72 -2.37 5.73
C PHE A 76 -15.11 -2.89 6.18
N GLY A 77 -16.05 -3.05 5.25
CA GLY A 77 -17.34 -3.68 5.51
C GLY A 77 -17.30 -5.22 5.58
N LEU A 78 -16.18 -5.87 5.25
CA LEU A 78 -16.09 -7.33 5.28
C LEU A 78 -16.05 -7.86 6.70
N ASN A 79 -16.58 -9.07 6.90
CA ASN A 79 -16.60 -9.73 8.21
C ASN A 79 -15.22 -9.96 8.83
N ILE A 80 -14.13 -9.94 8.05
CA ILE A 80 -12.75 -10.05 8.53
C ILE A 80 -12.25 -8.74 9.15
N ALA A 81 -12.79 -7.60 8.73
CA ALA A 81 -12.46 -6.27 9.24
C ALA A 81 -13.25 -5.91 10.51
N GLN A 82 -14.28 -6.69 10.87
CA GLN A 82 -15.17 -6.37 11.98
C GLN A 82 -14.56 -6.74 13.36
N PRO A 83 -14.96 -6.05 14.44
CA PRO A 83 -14.58 -6.39 15.82
C PRO A 83 -14.87 -7.85 16.19
N ASN A 84 -14.13 -8.36 17.18
CA ASN A 84 -14.21 -9.74 17.71
C ASN A 84 -13.58 -10.83 16.82
N ARG A 85 -12.72 -10.44 15.88
CA ARG A 85 -11.83 -11.37 15.19
C ARG A 85 -10.52 -11.52 15.97
N GLU A 86 -10.02 -12.75 16.05
CA GLU A 86 -8.71 -13.02 16.65
C GLU A 86 -7.56 -12.51 15.77
N LYS A 87 -7.74 -12.53 14.44
CA LYS A 87 -6.76 -12.04 13.48
C LYS A 87 -7.12 -10.62 13.05
N LYS A 88 -6.13 -9.74 13.11
CA LYS A 88 -6.17 -8.42 12.49
C LYS A 88 -5.90 -8.52 10.99
N MET A 89 -6.37 -7.54 10.24
CA MET A 89 -6.18 -7.41 8.80
C MET A 89 -5.20 -6.28 8.50
N LEU A 90 -4.24 -6.55 7.61
CA LEU A 90 -3.43 -5.51 6.95
C LEU A 90 -3.99 -5.31 5.54
N VAL A 91 -4.39 -4.09 5.20
CA VAL A 91 -4.75 -3.70 3.83
C VAL A 91 -3.55 -3.02 3.20
N PHE A 92 -2.91 -3.70 2.25
CA PHE A 92 -1.81 -3.15 1.47
C PHE A 92 -2.34 -2.50 0.20
N VAL A 93 -2.29 -1.17 0.12
CA VAL A 93 -2.78 -0.39 -1.01
C VAL A 93 -1.60 0.06 -1.86
N ALA A 94 -1.47 -0.52 -3.06
CA ALA A 94 -0.50 -0.04 -4.05
C ALA A 94 -1.21 0.83 -5.09
N THR A 95 -0.82 2.11 -5.21
CA THR A 95 -1.47 3.06 -6.12
C THR A 95 -0.49 3.99 -6.83
N ASP A 96 -0.70 4.18 -8.13
CA ASP A 96 0.06 5.08 -9.00
C ASP A 96 -0.73 6.33 -9.44
N ALA A 97 -1.92 6.53 -8.88
CA ALA A 97 -2.80 7.65 -9.19
C ALA A 97 -3.53 8.21 -7.96
N GLU A 98 -4.00 9.44 -8.09
CA GLU A 98 -4.92 10.06 -7.15
C GLU A 98 -6.27 9.34 -7.17
N ALA A 99 -6.93 9.23 -6.02
CA ALA A 99 -8.25 8.61 -5.95
C ALA A 99 -9.30 9.47 -6.68
N THR A 100 -10.06 8.84 -7.57
CA THR A 100 -11.13 9.47 -8.35
C THR A 100 -12.44 8.71 -8.22
N ASN A 101 -13.55 9.43 -8.38
CA ASN A 101 -14.89 8.83 -8.38
C ASN A 101 -15.23 8.22 -9.75
N ALA A 102 -16.48 7.79 -9.93
CA ALA A 102 -16.93 7.16 -11.18
C ALA A 102 -16.97 8.13 -12.39
N ASP A 103 -16.84 9.44 -12.15
CA ASP A 103 -16.82 10.49 -13.18
C ASP A 103 -15.40 11.06 -13.40
N ASP A 104 -14.36 10.35 -12.93
CA ASP A 104 -12.94 10.76 -13.00
C ASP A 104 -12.59 12.06 -12.26
N MET A 105 -13.42 12.44 -11.29
CA MET A 105 -13.17 13.61 -10.45
C MET A 105 -12.46 13.18 -9.17
N SER A 106 -11.51 14.00 -8.71
CA SER A 106 -10.83 13.80 -7.41
C SER A 106 -11.84 13.51 -6.31
N ASP A 107 -11.60 12.42 -5.57
CA ASP A 107 -12.51 11.91 -4.53
C ASP A 107 -11.80 11.75 -3.17
N LEU A 108 -10.76 12.57 -2.96
CA LEU A 108 -9.94 12.56 -1.75
C LEU A 108 -10.74 12.79 -0.46
N THR A 109 -11.80 13.61 -0.51
CA THR A 109 -12.68 13.85 0.65
C THR A 109 -13.48 12.59 1.03
N THR A 110 -13.98 11.85 0.05
CA THR A 110 -14.70 10.60 0.31
C THR A 110 -13.73 9.56 0.85
N LEU A 111 -12.53 9.47 0.26
CA LEU A 111 -11.48 8.58 0.74
C LEU A 111 -11.11 8.90 2.19
N GLU A 112 -10.91 10.18 2.54
CA GLU A 112 -10.64 10.63 3.91
C GLU A 112 -11.76 10.21 4.88
N ASN A 113 -13.02 10.42 4.48
CA ASN A 113 -14.17 10.00 5.28
C ASN A 113 -14.23 8.48 5.50
N VAL A 114 -13.88 7.68 4.49
CA VAL A 114 -13.83 6.21 4.61
C VAL A 114 -12.74 5.80 5.61
N MET A 115 -11.55 6.40 5.52
CA MET A 115 -10.44 6.10 6.42
C MET A 115 -10.72 6.49 7.88
N TRP A 116 -11.35 7.65 8.12
CA TRP A 116 -11.68 8.09 9.49
C TRP A 116 -12.89 7.40 10.09
N ASN A 117 -13.95 7.19 9.30
CA ASN A 117 -15.27 6.86 9.84
C ASN A 117 -15.73 5.42 9.54
N LYS A 118 -15.03 4.69 8.68
CA LYS A 118 -15.41 3.31 8.30
C LYS A 118 -14.37 2.27 8.69
N ARG A 119 -13.08 2.65 8.65
CA ARG A 119 -12.00 1.79 9.15
C ARG A 119 -12.13 1.63 10.65
N ASP A 120 -11.94 0.42 11.12
CA ASP A 120 -11.70 0.14 12.53
C ASP A 120 -10.20 -0.07 12.73
N ALA A 121 -9.54 0.86 13.43
CA ALA A 121 -8.10 0.83 13.64
C ALA A 121 -7.64 -0.33 14.54
N GLU A 122 -8.51 -0.87 15.41
CA GLU A 122 -8.15 -1.98 16.29
C GLU A 122 -7.97 -3.28 15.50
N THR A 123 -8.71 -3.43 14.40
CA THR A 123 -8.75 -4.65 13.58
C THR A 123 -8.10 -4.49 12.22
N THR A 124 -7.98 -3.26 11.69
CA THR A 124 -7.62 -2.99 10.30
C THR A 124 -6.50 -1.95 10.20
N HIS A 125 -5.31 -2.44 9.89
CA HIS A 125 -4.11 -1.65 9.62
C HIS A 125 -4.03 -1.38 8.11
N VAL A 126 -3.46 -0.24 7.71
CA VAL A 126 -3.39 0.14 6.29
C VAL A 126 -1.98 0.59 5.94
N MET A 127 -1.41 -0.02 4.91
CA MET A 127 -0.14 0.42 4.34
C MET A 127 -0.40 0.97 2.95
N PHE A 128 0.04 2.20 2.67
CA PHE A 128 0.02 2.77 1.33
C PHE A 128 1.41 2.68 0.71
N LEU A 129 1.50 2.02 -0.45
CA LEU A 129 2.66 2.12 -1.33
C LEU A 129 2.36 3.16 -2.40
N LEU A 130 3.03 4.32 -2.31
CA LEU A 130 2.93 5.37 -3.29
C LEU A 130 3.84 5.08 -4.49
N CYS A 131 3.22 4.98 -5.66
CA CYS A 131 3.89 4.93 -6.94
C CYS A 131 3.50 6.15 -7.80
N ASN A 132 3.29 7.32 -7.19
CA ASN A 132 2.88 8.54 -7.91
C ASN A 132 3.51 9.81 -7.35
N ASP A 133 3.57 10.85 -8.19
CA ASP A 133 4.12 12.17 -7.82
C ASP A 133 3.02 13.22 -7.58
N SER A 134 1.76 12.81 -7.34
CA SER A 134 0.69 13.78 -7.09
C SER A 134 0.92 14.45 -5.74
N GLU A 135 1.30 15.73 -5.76
CA GLU A 135 1.51 16.53 -4.56
C GLU A 135 0.30 16.48 -3.60
N ALA A 136 -0.92 16.48 -4.14
CA ALA A 136 -2.14 16.41 -3.34
C ALA A 136 -2.30 15.05 -2.64
N SER A 137 -2.03 13.95 -3.35
CA SER A 137 -2.09 12.59 -2.78
C SER A 137 -0.99 12.37 -1.75
N VAL A 138 0.26 12.75 -2.08
CA VAL A 138 1.40 12.68 -1.17
C VAL A 138 1.10 13.44 0.11
N LYS A 139 0.67 14.71 0.00
CA LYS A 139 0.37 15.54 1.17
C LYS A 139 -0.75 14.96 2.04
N LEU A 140 -1.79 14.40 1.44
CA LEU A 140 -2.90 13.81 2.18
C LEU A 140 -2.47 12.52 2.88
N LEU A 141 -1.78 11.62 2.18
CA LEU A 141 -1.36 10.35 2.77
C LEU A 141 -0.29 10.56 3.84
N SER A 142 0.67 11.46 3.64
CA SER A 142 1.66 11.83 4.68
C SER A 142 1.02 12.53 5.89
N LYS A 143 -0.18 13.11 5.75
CA LYS A 143 -0.96 13.59 6.89
C LYS A 143 -1.59 12.42 7.65
N TRP A 144 -2.12 11.42 6.95
CA TRP A 144 -2.75 10.26 7.57
C TRP A 144 -1.77 9.37 8.31
N ASP A 145 -0.62 9.12 7.70
CA ASP A 145 0.57 8.52 8.31
C ASP A 145 0.82 9.05 9.74
N ARG A 146 0.83 10.39 9.88
CA ARG A 146 1.05 11.08 11.16
C ARG A 146 -0.15 11.13 12.11
N GLU A 147 -1.36 11.15 11.58
CA GLU A 147 -2.57 11.44 12.36
C GLU A 147 -3.45 10.22 12.67
N MET A 148 -3.30 9.11 11.93
CA MET A 148 -4.15 7.94 12.03
C MET A 148 -3.40 6.74 12.59
N ASP A 149 -3.92 6.14 13.66
CA ASP A 149 -3.35 4.92 14.23
C ASP A 149 -3.29 3.79 13.19
N HIS A 150 -2.14 3.12 13.11
CA HIS A 150 -1.91 1.95 12.25
C HIS A 150 -2.16 2.22 10.76
N VAL A 151 -1.79 3.41 10.31
CA VAL A 151 -1.69 3.78 8.90
C VAL A 151 -0.25 4.20 8.64
N ASP A 152 0.41 3.60 7.67
CA ASP A 152 1.77 3.99 7.25
C ASP A 152 1.81 4.24 5.74
N LEU A 153 2.76 5.06 5.32
CA LEU A 153 3.04 5.43 3.95
C LEU A 153 4.48 5.09 3.55
N LEU A 154 4.61 4.27 2.50
CA LEU A 154 5.88 3.91 1.88
C LEU A 154 6.03 4.50 0.48
N ASP A 155 7.17 5.14 0.21
CA ASP A 155 7.56 5.57 -1.14
C ASP A 155 8.27 4.46 -1.93
N ASP A 156 8.72 4.77 -3.15
CA ASP A 156 9.64 3.89 -3.88
C ASP A 156 10.95 3.62 -3.10
N PHE A 157 11.63 2.53 -3.45
CA PHE A 157 12.81 2.07 -2.73
C PHE A 157 13.94 3.12 -2.63
N LEU A 158 14.21 3.88 -3.70
CA LEU A 158 15.31 4.84 -3.68
C LEU A 158 14.96 6.06 -2.84
N THR A 159 13.75 6.59 -2.98
CA THR A 159 13.25 7.69 -2.17
C THR A 159 13.26 7.32 -0.69
N GLU A 160 12.73 6.13 -0.35
CA GLU A 160 12.66 5.66 1.02
C GLU A 160 14.06 5.43 1.61
N LYS A 161 14.96 4.85 0.82
CA LYS A 161 16.36 4.66 1.24
C LYS A 161 17.06 5.98 1.53
N ASP A 162 16.80 7.01 0.73
CA ASP A 162 17.37 8.33 0.94
C ASP A 162 16.79 8.99 2.20
N LYS A 163 15.50 8.78 2.51
CA LYS A 163 14.89 9.21 3.77
C LYS A 163 15.55 8.53 4.97
N VAL A 164 15.63 7.20 4.99
CA VAL A 164 16.26 6.45 6.09
C VAL A 164 17.72 6.90 6.32
N ARG A 165 18.48 7.09 5.25
CA ARG A 165 19.90 7.51 5.33
C ARG A 165 20.10 8.94 5.77
N LYS A 166 19.19 9.85 5.46
CA LYS A 166 19.27 11.23 5.95
C LYS A 166 19.03 11.25 7.49
N GLN A 167 18.34 10.25 8.07
CA GLN A 167 17.89 10.22 9.47
C GLN A 167 18.91 9.48 10.32
N HIS A 168 19.33 8.30 9.85
CA HIS A 168 20.25 7.42 10.56
C HIS A 168 21.71 7.54 10.09
N GLY A 169 21.97 8.31 9.02
CA GLY A 169 23.29 8.54 8.45
C GLY A 169 23.52 7.80 7.12
N GLN A 170 24.40 8.36 6.29
CA GLN A 170 24.63 7.90 4.90
C GLN A 170 25.16 6.46 4.80
N GLU A 171 25.80 5.97 5.87
CA GLU A 171 26.32 4.59 5.96
C GLU A 171 25.29 3.60 6.52
N TYR A 172 24.10 4.05 6.92
CA TYR A 172 23.07 3.17 7.44
C TYR A 172 22.72 2.08 6.41
N PRO A 173 22.76 0.79 6.80
CA PRO A 173 22.40 -0.30 5.91
C PRO A 173 20.88 -0.30 5.73
N PHE A 174 20.45 0.21 4.58
CA PHE A 174 19.07 0.07 4.12
C PHE A 174 19.07 -0.51 2.71
N ASN A 175 18.68 -1.78 2.64
CA ASN A 175 18.64 -2.63 1.48
C ASN A 175 17.19 -3.02 1.15
N TYR A 176 17.01 -3.68 0.01
CA TYR A 176 15.68 -3.98 -0.49
C TYR A 176 14.88 -4.93 0.43
N GLY A 177 15.55 -5.82 1.16
CA GLY A 177 14.90 -6.65 2.17
C GLY A 177 14.34 -5.83 3.34
N GLU A 178 15.11 -4.85 3.85
CA GLU A 178 14.64 -3.93 4.91
C GLU A 178 13.48 -3.06 4.43
N TYR A 179 13.52 -2.62 3.17
CA TYR A 179 12.41 -1.93 2.52
C TYR A 179 11.12 -2.77 2.45
N ILE A 180 11.23 -4.04 2.04
CA ILE A 180 10.08 -4.97 2.02
C ILE A 180 9.54 -5.22 3.43
N MET A 181 10.42 -5.34 4.44
CA MET A 181 9.96 -5.50 5.82
C MET A 181 9.22 -4.26 6.32
N LYS A 182 9.71 -3.05 6.01
CA LYS A 182 8.97 -1.81 6.30
C LYS A 182 7.61 -1.81 5.60
N ALA A 183 7.53 -2.22 4.34
CA ALA A 183 6.26 -2.34 3.60
C ALA A 183 5.23 -3.27 4.25
N ILE A 184 5.67 -4.30 4.99
CA ILE A 184 4.76 -5.25 5.63
C ILE A 184 4.46 -4.85 7.08
N LEU A 185 5.44 -4.28 7.77
CA LEU A 185 5.40 -4.08 9.22
C LEU A 185 5.19 -2.65 9.66
N GLY A 186 5.41 -1.64 8.82
CA GLY A 186 5.43 -0.26 9.28
C GLY A 186 4.08 0.21 9.86
N ALA A 187 2.96 -0.17 9.26
CA ALA A 187 1.62 0.07 9.83
C ALA A 187 1.30 -0.76 11.10
N ILE A 188 2.20 -1.66 11.52
CA ILE A 188 2.01 -2.61 12.62
C ILE A 188 2.99 -2.35 13.77
N ASP A 189 4.23 -1.96 13.46
CA ASP A 189 5.36 -1.89 14.36
C ASP A 189 6.08 -0.53 14.23
N GLU A 190 6.11 0.21 15.34
CA GLU A 190 6.64 1.57 15.45
C GLU A 190 8.13 1.68 15.12
N GLU A 191 8.91 0.61 15.33
CA GLU A 191 10.33 0.62 14.95
C GLU A 191 10.48 0.68 13.44
N PHE A 192 9.66 -0.09 12.70
CA PHE A 192 9.66 -0.05 11.24
C PHE A 192 9.04 1.24 10.68
N ASP A 193 8.01 1.75 11.33
CA ASP A 193 7.35 3.01 11.00
C ASP A 193 8.37 4.17 11.03
N SER A 194 9.06 4.32 12.16
CA SER A 194 9.97 5.45 12.40
C SER A 194 11.28 5.45 11.60
N LEU A 195 11.62 4.40 10.83
CA LEU A 195 12.91 4.26 10.12
C LEU A 195 13.22 5.37 9.10
N GLY A 196 12.18 5.98 8.52
CA GLY A 196 12.30 6.96 7.43
C GLY A 196 11.57 8.27 7.71
N GLU A 197 11.02 8.43 8.91
CA GLU A 197 10.22 9.59 9.29
C GLU A 197 11.10 10.77 9.72
N TYR A 198 10.78 11.95 9.21
CA TYR A 198 11.32 13.21 9.70
C TYR A 198 10.27 13.92 10.52
N ASP A 199 10.66 14.34 11.72
CA ASP A 199 10.09 15.54 12.31
C ASP A 199 10.51 16.74 11.43
N GLU A 200 9.66 17.15 10.49
CA GLU A 200 9.78 18.46 9.81
C GLU A 200 9.53 19.63 10.77
#